data_AF-A0A9R1PBI8-F1
#
_entry.id   AF-A0A9R1PBI8-F1
#
_cell.length_a   1.000
_cell.length_b   1.000
_cell.length_c   1.000
_cell.angle_alpha   90.00
_cell.angle_beta   90.00
_cell.angle_gamma   90.00
#
_symmetry.space_group_name_H-M   'P 1'
#
loop_
_entity.id
_entity.type
_entity.pdbx_description
1 polymer ?
#
loop_
_entity_poly.entity_id
_entity_poly.type
_entity_poly.pdbx_seq_one_letter_code
_entity_poly.pdbx_strand_id
1 'polypeptide(L)'
;MSESSASSPVAYDRAADLRALDATFAGVSGLVASGLTHVPRIFRVPEGHHDKQDTTVVAGSGRQEEPGAIPVIDLGCGDHAAVVAAVRQAAAGCGFFQVTGHAVPEAAMAAATDAVRAFHAADGGEGTEKARLYSRDPVKPVKYQCNFDLYESPVANWRDTLHIRMAPDPPDVGDIPESCRDALLEYTEQVNKLGKTLFELLSEALGLKPSYLTELECDQGQILICHYYPPCPQPELAIGTSRHSDAGFLTVLLQDEVGGLQIFNEDRWVDVTPTPGAFIVNIGDLLQECGA
;
A
#
# COMPACT_ATOMS: atom_id res chain seq x y z
N MET A 1 23.67 8.06 56.08
CA MET A 1 23.00 7.11 55.18
C MET A 1 22.04 7.93 54.33
N SER A 2 22.41 8.22 53.08
CA SER A 2 21.54 8.93 52.14
C SER A 2 20.81 7.88 51.31
N GLU A 3 19.50 7.74 51.51
CA GLU A 3 18.67 6.92 50.64
C GLU A 3 18.53 7.63 49.29
N SER A 4 19.13 7.02 48.26
CA SER A 4 18.89 7.33 46.86
C SER A 4 17.48 6.86 46.53
N SER A 5 16.57 7.81 46.24
CA SER A 5 15.26 7.49 45.68
C SER A 5 15.46 7.06 44.23
N ALA A 6 15.59 5.75 44.00
CA ALA A 6 15.49 5.18 42.68
C ALA A 6 14.08 5.44 42.15
N SER A 7 13.98 6.35 41.18
CA SER A 7 12.77 6.56 40.38
C SER A 7 12.41 5.24 39.71
N SER A 8 11.29 4.62 40.09
CA SER A 8 10.73 3.47 39.38
C SER A 8 10.53 3.84 37.92
N PRO A 9 10.93 3.01 36.95
CA PRO A 9 10.71 3.31 35.54
C PRO A 9 9.20 3.48 35.32
N VAL A 10 8.79 4.65 34.80
CA VAL A 10 7.39 4.94 34.48
C VAL A 10 6.88 3.82 33.57
N ALA A 11 5.82 3.14 34.02
CA ALA A 11 5.20 2.06 33.26
C ALA A 11 4.79 2.60 31.88
N TYR A 12 5.09 1.83 30.84
CA TYR A 12 4.76 2.20 29.47
C TYR A 12 3.23 2.20 29.29
N ASP A 13 2.64 3.38 29.07
CA ASP A 13 1.23 3.51 28.71
C ASP A 13 1.09 3.69 27.20
N ARG A 14 0.98 2.56 26.49
CA ARG A 14 0.76 2.54 25.04
C ARG A 14 -0.47 3.35 24.66
N ALA A 15 -1.55 3.25 25.42
CA ALA A 15 -2.82 3.89 25.07
C ALA A 15 -2.72 5.42 25.16
N ALA A 16 -1.94 5.96 26.10
CA ALA A 16 -1.63 7.39 26.15
C ALA A 16 -0.86 7.85 24.91
N ASP A 17 0.15 7.11 24.47
CA ASP A 17 0.94 7.45 23.27
C ASP A 17 0.07 7.45 22.00
N LEU A 18 -0.82 6.47 21.83
CA LEU A 18 -1.73 6.43 20.67
C LEU A 18 -2.68 7.63 20.66
N ARG A 19 -3.27 7.97 21.83
CA ARG A 19 -4.13 9.16 21.95
C ARG A 19 -3.38 10.45 21.69
N ALA A 20 -2.13 10.54 22.14
CA ALA A 20 -1.28 11.70 21.90
C ALA A 20 -0.98 11.88 20.41
N LEU A 21 -0.66 10.80 19.69
CA LEU A 21 -0.49 10.82 18.23
C LEU A 21 -1.76 11.28 17.53
N ASP A 22 -2.92 10.71 17.91
CA ASP A 22 -4.19 11.05 17.29
C ASP A 22 -4.61 12.50 17.49
N ALA A 23 -4.36 13.05 18.69
CA ALA A 23 -4.66 14.43 19.01
C ALA A 23 -3.88 15.44 18.15
N THR A 24 -2.81 15.00 17.46
CA THR A 24 -2.07 15.87 16.54
C THR A 24 -2.78 16.10 15.22
N PHE A 25 -3.65 15.17 14.77
CA PHE A 25 -4.21 15.16 13.42
C PHE A 25 -3.18 15.26 12.27
N ALA A 26 -1.90 15.01 12.57
CA ALA A 26 -0.78 15.24 11.65
C ALA A 26 -0.06 13.95 11.23
N GLY A 27 -0.40 12.83 11.89
CA GLY A 27 0.15 11.52 11.57
C GLY A 27 1.66 11.41 11.77
N VAL A 28 2.27 10.45 11.08
CA VAL A 28 3.72 10.20 11.14
C VAL A 28 4.50 11.36 10.52
N SER A 29 3.97 11.99 9.47
CA SER A 29 4.60 13.16 8.85
C SER A 29 4.74 14.32 9.83
N GLY A 30 3.74 14.55 10.69
CA GLY A 30 3.82 15.53 11.78
C GLY A 30 4.90 15.20 12.81
N LEU A 31 5.10 13.92 13.14
CA LEU A 31 6.20 13.50 14.02
C LEU A 31 7.56 13.80 13.39
N VAL A 32 7.74 13.51 12.09
CA VAL A 32 8.98 13.81 11.37
C VAL A 32 9.23 15.31 11.31
N ALA A 33 8.20 16.10 11.00
CA ALA A 33 8.29 17.57 10.96
C ALA A 33 8.67 18.17 12.33
N SER A 34 8.35 17.50 13.44
CA SER A 34 8.75 17.94 14.79
C SER A 34 10.25 17.78 15.10
N GLY A 35 11.03 17.16 14.20
CA GLY A 35 12.46 16.91 14.39
C GLY A 35 12.76 15.69 15.27
N LEU A 36 11.82 14.74 15.34
CA LEU A 36 11.98 13.51 16.10
C LEU A 36 13.18 12.69 15.61
N THR A 37 14.05 12.30 16.54
CA THR A 37 15.28 11.54 16.26
C THR A 37 15.20 10.05 16.61
N HIS A 38 14.14 9.64 17.32
CA HIS A 38 13.97 8.26 17.78
C HIS A 38 12.54 7.79 17.57
N VAL A 39 12.37 6.60 16.99
CA VAL A 39 11.06 6.01 16.72
C VAL A 39 10.30 5.78 18.05
N PRO A 40 9.09 6.33 18.23
CA PRO A 40 8.27 6.08 19.41
C PRO A 40 7.93 4.60 19.57
N ARG A 41 7.74 4.15 20.82
CA ARG A 41 7.53 2.73 21.14
C ARG A 41 6.32 2.11 20.44
N ILE A 42 5.28 2.90 20.15
CA ILE A 42 4.07 2.44 19.44
C ILE A 42 4.37 1.95 18.01
N PHE A 43 5.47 2.40 17.38
CA PHE A 43 5.90 2.00 16.04
C PHE A 43 7.00 0.94 16.06
N ARG A 44 7.52 0.59 17.24
CA ARG A 44 8.64 -0.36 17.33
C ARG A 44 8.14 -1.78 17.14
N VAL A 45 8.65 -2.42 16.10
CA VAL A 45 8.41 -3.84 15.84
C VAL A 45 9.15 -4.66 16.93
N PRO A 46 8.47 -5.61 17.62
CA PRO A 46 9.12 -6.43 18.65
C PRO A 46 10.28 -7.26 18.08
N GLU A 47 11.33 -7.46 18.88
CA GLU A 47 12.47 -8.34 18.53
C GLU A 47 11.96 -9.73 18.10
N GLY A 48 12.49 -10.25 16.98
CA GLY A 48 12.07 -11.52 16.38
C GLY A 48 10.96 -11.45 15.32
N HIS A 49 10.31 -10.30 15.12
CA HIS A 49 9.42 -10.10 13.96
C HIS A 49 10.20 -9.90 12.65
N HIS A 50 11.38 -9.27 12.72
CA HIS A 50 12.30 -9.17 11.58
C HIS A 50 13.05 -10.48 11.32
N ASP A 51 13.28 -11.34 12.32
CA ASP A 51 13.99 -12.63 12.13
C ASP A 51 13.21 -13.66 11.27
N LYS A 52 11.89 -13.45 11.07
CA LYS A 52 11.10 -14.21 10.06
C LYS A 52 11.11 -13.55 8.68
N GLN A 53 11.65 -12.34 8.56
CA GLN A 53 11.91 -11.62 7.32
C GLN A 53 13.34 -11.85 6.82
N ASP A 54 14.28 -12.11 7.73
CA ASP A 54 15.72 -12.10 7.46
C ASP A 54 16.32 -13.47 7.08
N THR A 55 15.63 -14.25 6.23
CA THR A 55 16.30 -15.31 5.46
C THR A 55 16.95 -14.72 4.20
N THR A 56 17.67 -13.61 4.36
CA THR A 56 18.61 -13.14 3.34
C THR A 56 19.86 -14.01 3.41
N VAL A 57 20.08 -14.85 2.40
CA VAL A 57 21.23 -15.77 2.36
C VAL A 57 22.51 -14.96 2.17
N VAL A 58 23.38 -15.00 3.20
CA VAL A 58 24.79 -14.63 3.13
C VAL A 58 25.46 -15.31 1.94
N ALA A 59 26.16 -14.52 1.12
CA ALA A 59 26.91 -14.95 -0.05
C ALA A 59 27.78 -16.20 0.22
N GLY A 60 27.26 -17.37 -0.18
CA GLY A 60 27.95 -18.64 -0.23
C GLY A 60 28.05 -19.10 -1.68
N SER A 61 29.27 -19.29 -2.15
CA SER A 61 29.61 -19.64 -3.53
C SER A 61 28.86 -20.88 -4.05
N GLY A 62 27.90 -20.65 -4.94
CA GLY A 62 27.25 -21.69 -5.75
C GLY A 62 26.11 -21.05 -6.54
N ARG A 63 26.28 -20.91 -7.87
CA ARG A 63 25.31 -20.41 -8.88
C ARG A 63 24.02 -19.84 -8.29
N GLN A 64 24.05 -18.56 -7.88
CA GLN A 64 22.84 -17.83 -7.51
C GLN A 64 22.02 -17.58 -8.78
N GLU A 65 20.88 -18.23 -8.89
CA GLU A 65 19.77 -17.66 -9.64
C GLU A 65 19.41 -16.33 -8.96
N GLU A 66 19.34 -15.25 -9.75
CA GLU A 66 18.93 -13.92 -9.31
C GLU A 66 17.67 -14.02 -8.42
N PRO A 67 17.57 -13.30 -7.29
CA PRO A 67 16.39 -13.33 -6.44
C PRO A 67 15.14 -13.06 -7.30
N GLY A 68 14.18 -13.98 -7.26
CA GLY A 68 13.12 -14.11 -8.26
C GLY A 68 12.31 -12.83 -8.46
N ALA A 69 12.67 -12.05 -9.48
CA ALA A 69 11.88 -10.93 -9.93
C ALA A 69 10.47 -11.41 -10.29
N ILE A 70 9.45 -10.68 -9.83
CA ILE A 70 8.08 -10.98 -10.25
C ILE A 70 7.94 -10.82 -11.77
N PRO A 71 7.13 -11.64 -12.45
CA PRO A 71 6.97 -11.58 -13.90
C PRO A 71 6.59 -10.18 -14.39
N VAL A 72 7.18 -9.72 -15.48
CA VAL A 72 6.78 -8.49 -16.18
C VAL A 72 6.01 -8.87 -17.43
N ILE A 73 4.79 -8.36 -17.58
CA ILE A 73 3.85 -8.70 -18.65
C ILE A 73 3.54 -7.44 -19.45
N ASP A 74 3.94 -7.44 -20.73
CA ASP A 74 3.60 -6.36 -21.64
C ASP A 74 2.20 -6.57 -22.26
N LEU A 75 1.23 -5.80 -21.80
CA LEU A 75 -0.15 -5.84 -22.30
C LEU A 75 -0.25 -5.29 -23.74
N GLY A 76 0.73 -4.51 -24.17
CA GLY A 76 0.78 -3.89 -25.50
C GLY A 76 1.46 -4.72 -26.58
N CYS A 77 1.94 -5.94 -26.27
CA CYS A 77 2.79 -6.72 -27.18
C CYS A 77 2.05 -7.26 -28.44
N GLY A 78 0.72 -7.24 -28.43
CA GLY A 78 -0.12 -7.69 -29.56
C GLY A 78 -0.39 -9.19 -29.64
N ASP A 79 0.15 -10.00 -28.71
CA ASP A 79 -0.15 -11.43 -28.59
C ASP A 79 -1.02 -11.71 -27.35
N HIS A 80 -2.34 -11.64 -27.53
CA HIS A 80 -3.31 -11.83 -26.45
C HIS A 80 -3.20 -13.20 -25.77
N ALA A 81 -2.93 -14.26 -26.53
CA ALA A 81 -2.84 -15.61 -25.98
C ALA A 81 -1.60 -15.75 -25.08
N ALA A 82 -0.48 -15.14 -25.47
CA ALA A 82 0.72 -15.10 -24.63
C ALA A 82 0.49 -14.29 -23.35
N VAL A 83 -0.21 -13.15 -23.43
CA VAL A 83 -0.56 -12.33 -22.25
C VAL A 83 -1.42 -13.14 -21.27
N VAL A 84 -2.50 -13.78 -21.74
CA VAL A 84 -3.36 -14.61 -20.89
C VAL A 84 -2.58 -15.76 -20.23
N ALA A 85 -1.67 -16.41 -20.98
CA ALA A 85 -0.84 -17.48 -20.43
C ALA A 85 0.13 -16.97 -19.35
N ALA A 86 0.74 -15.80 -19.55
CA ALA A 86 1.62 -15.17 -18.58
C ALA A 86 0.87 -14.73 -17.31
N VAL A 87 -0.31 -14.14 -17.45
CA VAL A 87 -1.19 -13.76 -16.32
C VAL A 87 -1.57 -15.00 -15.52
N ARG A 88 -2.00 -16.08 -16.20
CA ARG A 88 -2.31 -17.37 -15.55
C ARG A 88 -1.13 -17.90 -14.74
N GLN A 89 0.07 -17.91 -15.32
CA GLN A 89 1.27 -18.42 -14.66
C GLN A 89 1.65 -17.57 -13.45
N ALA A 90 1.61 -16.24 -13.56
CA ALA A 90 1.96 -15.34 -12.47
C ALA A 90 0.96 -15.42 -11.31
N ALA A 91 -0.34 -15.39 -11.62
CA ALA A 91 -1.41 -15.49 -10.64
C ALA A 91 -1.40 -16.82 -9.88
N ALA A 92 -1.16 -17.94 -10.57
CA ALA A 92 -1.08 -19.26 -9.94
C ALA A 92 0.25 -19.53 -9.22
N GLY A 93 1.30 -18.77 -9.55
CA GLY A 93 2.64 -18.89 -8.97
C GLY A 93 2.76 -18.06 -7.69
N CYS A 94 3.31 -16.85 -7.81
CA CYS A 94 3.55 -15.97 -6.68
C CYS A 94 2.38 -15.02 -6.37
N GLY A 95 1.35 -14.97 -7.22
CA GLY A 95 0.20 -14.07 -7.05
C GLY A 95 0.50 -12.60 -7.34
N PHE A 96 1.70 -12.29 -7.86
CA PHE A 96 2.17 -10.94 -8.19
C PHE A 96 2.76 -10.90 -9.60
N PHE A 97 2.59 -9.77 -10.29
CA PHE A 97 3.27 -9.47 -11.56
C PHE A 97 3.31 -7.95 -11.79
N GLN A 98 4.20 -7.51 -12.68
CA GLN A 98 4.21 -6.14 -13.18
C GLN A 98 3.56 -6.11 -14.56
N VAL A 99 2.89 -5.01 -14.88
CA VAL A 99 2.33 -4.77 -16.21
C VAL A 99 2.96 -3.54 -16.84
N THR A 100 3.30 -3.65 -18.12
CA THR A 100 3.70 -2.54 -19.00
C THR A 100 2.76 -2.49 -20.20
N GLY A 101 2.86 -1.44 -21.04
CA GLY A 101 2.01 -1.32 -22.22
C GLY A 101 0.50 -1.21 -21.90
N HIS A 102 0.16 -0.82 -20.67
CA HIS A 102 -1.19 -0.81 -20.10
C HIS A 102 -2.07 0.38 -20.50
N ALA A 103 -1.62 1.20 -21.45
CA ALA A 103 -2.33 2.38 -21.99
C ALA A 103 -2.63 3.55 -21.02
N VAL A 104 -2.50 3.37 -19.69
CA VAL A 104 -2.56 4.49 -18.73
C VAL A 104 -1.47 5.53 -19.04
N PRO A 105 -1.81 6.82 -19.28
CA PRO A 105 -0.82 7.84 -19.63
C PRO A 105 0.19 8.11 -18.49
N GLU A 106 1.48 8.14 -18.81
CA GLU A 106 2.55 8.48 -17.85
C GLU A 106 2.32 9.81 -17.15
N ALA A 107 1.81 10.81 -17.88
CA ALA A 107 1.47 12.11 -17.32
C ALA A 107 0.38 12.03 -16.23
N ALA A 108 -0.61 11.14 -16.37
CA ALA A 108 -1.65 10.95 -15.36
C ALA A 108 -1.08 10.26 -14.11
N MET A 109 -0.21 9.27 -14.28
CA MET A 109 0.49 8.60 -13.18
C MET A 109 1.39 9.56 -12.40
N ALA A 110 2.18 10.37 -13.11
CA ALA A 110 3.05 11.38 -12.52
C ALA A 110 2.24 12.45 -11.78
N ALA A 111 1.19 13.00 -12.41
CA ALA A 111 0.33 14.01 -11.80
C ALA A 111 -0.34 13.50 -10.52
N ALA A 112 -0.85 12.26 -10.52
CA ALA A 112 -1.44 11.66 -9.32
C ALA A 112 -0.41 11.51 -8.19
N THR A 113 0.79 11.00 -8.51
CA THR A 113 1.87 10.81 -7.53
C THR A 113 2.32 12.14 -6.93
N ASP A 114 2.53 13.15 -7.77
CA ASP A 114 2.95 14.49 -7.33
C ASP A 114 1.86 15.17 -6.49
N ALA A 115 0.60 15.03 -6.88
CA ALA A 115 -0.53 15.58 -6.14
C ALA A 115 -0.70 14.92 -4.76
N VAL A 116 -0.57 13.59 -4.67
CA VAL A 116 -0.56 12.86 -3.40
C VAL A 116 0.62 13.29 -2.53
N ARG A 117 1.81 13.43 -3.12
CA ARG A 117 2.99 13.93 -2.42
C ARG A 117 2.77 15.34 -1.89
N ALA A 118 2.16 16.23 -2.67
CA ALA A 118 1.85 17.60 -2.26
C ALA A 118 0.83 17.63 -1.10
N PHE A 119 -0.23 16.82 -1.18
CA PHE A 119 -1.18 16.66 -0.07
C PHE A 119 -0.47 16.21 1.22
N HIS A 120 0.40 15.19 1.15
CA HIS A 120 1.11 14.69 2.31
C HIS A 120 2.23 15.62 2.81
N ALA A 121 2.81 16.45 1.94
CA ALA A 121 3.78 17.48 2.32
C ALA A 121 3.15 18.71 3.00
N ALA A 122 1.85 18.95 2.80
CA ALA A 122 1.14 20.05 3.45
C ALA A 122 1.04 19.85 4.97
N ASP A 123 0.90 20.94 5.71
CA ASP A 123 0.84 20.90 7.18
C ASP A 123 -0.36 20.09 7.70
N GLY A 124 -0.08 19.24 8.69
CA GLY A 124 -1.09 18.62 9.55
C GLY A 124 -1.44 19.52 10.74
N GLY A 125 -2.35 19.06 11.59
CA GLY A 125 -2.71 19.81 12.80
C GLY A 125 -4.09 20.46 12.76
N GLU A 126 -4.50 20.96 13.91
CA GLU A 126 -5.79 21.63 14.06
C GLU A 126 -5.96 22.78 13.05
N GLY A 127 -7.13 22.83 12.41
CA GLY A 127 -7.46 23.85 11.40
C GLY A 127 -6.99 23.54 9.98
N THR A 128 -6.26 22.45 9.73
CA THR A 128 -5.83 22.06 8.38
C THR A 128 -6.82 21.12 7.69
N GLU A 129 -6.66 20.96 6.37
CA GLU A 129 -7.46 20.01 5.59
C GLU A 129 -7.26 18.55 6.06
N LYS A 130 -6.04 18.18 6.45
CA LYS A 130 -5.75 16.85 7.04
C LYS A 130 -6.55 16.61 8.30
N ALA A 131 -6.66 17.61 9.19
CA ALA A 131 -7.49 17.49 10.40
C ALA A 131 -8.97 17.37 10.10
N ARG A 132 -9.50 18.11 9.11
CA ARG A 132 -10.90 17.96 8.63
C ARG A 132 -11.19 16.53 8.16
N LEU A 133 -10.21 15.91 7.51
CA LEU A 133 -10.32 14.57 6.97
C LEU A 133 -9.98 13.48 7.99
N TYR A 134 -9.35 13.81 9.12
CA TYR A 134 -8.83 12.85 10.08
C TYR A 134 -9.93 11.98 10.66
N SER A 135 -9.95 10.69 10.33
CA SER A 135 -11.00 9.78 10.77
C SER A 135 -10.62 8.33 10.53
N ARG A 136 -11.05 7.45 11.44
CA ARG A 136 -11.02 5.99 11.29
C ARG A 136 -12.40 5.38 11.07
N ASP A 137 -13.41 6.21 10.81
CA ASP A 137 -14.75 5.72 10.53
C ASP A 137 -14.72 4.91 9.21
N PRO A 138 -15.08 3.61 9.24
CA PRO A 138 -15.08 2.77 8.04
C PRO A 138 -16.06 3.27 6.98
N VAL A 139 -17.15 3.93 7.36
CA VAL A 139 -18.17 4.37 6.38
C VAL A 139 -17.82 5.66 5.66
N LYS A 140 -16.92 6.48 6.23
CA LYS A 140 -16.49 7.76 5.64
C LYS A 140 -15.71 7.50 4.34
N PRO A 141 -16.16 8.05 3.20
CA PRO A 141 -15.60 7.73 1.89
C PRO A 141 -14.26 8.42 1.63
N VAL A 142 -14.07 9.64 2.14
CA VAL A 142 -12.80 10.38 2.09
C VAL A 142 -12.28 10.58 3.50
N LYS A 143 -11.09 10.04 3.79
CA LYS A 143 -10.47 10.17 5.11
C LYS A 143 -8.96 10.16 5.05
N TYR A 144 -8.35 10.87 5.98
CA TYR A 144 -6.93 10.86 6.24
C TYR A 144 -6.69 10.21 7.61
N GLN A 145 -5.63 9.42 7.76
CA GLN A 145 -5.30 8.78 9.03
C GLN A 145 -3.86 8.25 9.03
N CYS A 146 -3.30 8.11 10.23
CA CYS A 146 -2.16 7.23 10.45
C CYS A 146 -2.68 5.89 10.99
N ASN A 147 -2.57 4.82 10.21
CA ASN A 147 -3.08 3.47 10.53
C ASN A 147 -4.61 3.41 10.72
N PHE A 148 -5.31 2.58 9.95
CA PHE A 148 -6.76 2.41 10.10
C PHE A 148 -7.12 1.62 11.38
N ASP A 149 -6.22 0.76 11.83
CA ASP A 149 -6.32 -0.20 12.93
C ASP A 149 -5.48 0.21 14.16
N LEU A 150 -5.16 1.52 14.31
CA LEU A 150 -4.19 2.03 15.28
C LEU A 150 -4.38 1.48 16.72
N TYR A 151 -5.64 1.34 17.16
CA TYR A 151 -6.00 0.89 18.50
C TYR A 151 -6.08 -0.62 18.65
N GLU A 152 -6.11 -1.36 17.55
CA GLU A 152 -6.26 -2.82 17.52
C GLU A 152 -4.92 -3.51 17.25
N SER A 153 -4.12 -2.94 16.34
CA SER A 153 -2.81 -3.48 15.99
C SER A 153 -1.83 -3.38 17.17
N PRO A 154 -0.99 -4.42 17.42
CA PRO A 154 0.06 -4.36 18.42
C PRO A 154 1.16 -3.33 18.07
N VAL A 155 1.36 -3.06 16.78
CA VAL A 155 2.41 -2.16 16.27
C VAL A 155 1.80 -1.23 15.22
N ALA A 156 1.95 0.08 15.43
CA ALA A 156 1.58 1.07 14.42
C ALA A 156 2.59 1.05 13.28
N ASN A 157 2.12 1.21 12.04
CA ASN A 157 2.98 1.34 10.89
C ASN A 157 3.47 2.77 10.70
N TRP A 158 4.69 2.91 10.17
CA TRP A 158 5.34 4.18 9.86
C TRP A 158 4.84 4.73 8.51
N ARG A 159 3.55 5.07 8.47
CA ARG A 159 2.89 5.61 7.28
C ARG A 159 1.71 6.52 7.63
N ASP A 160 1.42 7.41 6.69
CA ASP A 160 0.16 8.14 6.61
C ASP A 160 -0.63 7.70 5.38
N THR A 161 -1.94 7.88 5.41
CA THR A 161 -2.82 7.40 4.33
C THR A 161 -3.96 8.37 4.09
N LEU A 162 -4.11 8.79 2.83
CA LEU A 162 -5.35 9.34 2.32
C LEU A 162 -6.12 8.19 1.64
N HIS A 163 -7.32 7.93 2.11
CA HIS A 163 -8.21 6.88 1.61
C HIS A 163 -9.41 7.52 0.93
N ILE A 164 -9.74 7.04 -0.27
CA ILE A 164 -10.87 7.52 -1.06
C ILE A 164 -11.61 6.32 -1.66
N ARG A 165 -12.86 6.10 -1.24
CA ARG A 165 -13.75 5.12 -1.90
C ARG A 165 -14.39 5.77 -3.12
N MET A 166 -13.97 5.37 -4.31
CA MET A 166 -14.44 5.92 -5.59
C MET A 166 -15.66 5.19 -6.16
N ALA A 167 -15.88 3.94 -5.76
CA ALA A 167 -17.04 3.14 -6.16
C ALA A 167 -17.40 2.13 -5.04
N PRO A 168 -18.65 1.63 -4.96
CA PRO A 168 -19.78 1.90 -5.86
C PRO A 168 -20.40 3.30 -5.67
N ASP A 169 -20.28 3.86 -4.46
CA ASP A 169 -20.79 5.18 -4.11
C ASP A 169 -19.62 6.18 -4.06
N PRO A 170 -19.32 6.91 -5.16
CA PRO A 170 -18.28 7.94 -5.17
C PRO A 170 -18.59 9.04 -4.15
N PRO A 171 -17.56 9.69 -3.59
CA PRO A 171 -17.76 10.80 -2.67
C PRO A 171 -18.24 12.04 -3.43
N ASP A 172 -18.77 13.01 -2.70
CA ASP A 172 -18.95 14.34 -3.24
C ASP A 172 -17.58 14.90 -3.65
N VAL A 173 -17.51 15.50 -4.85
CA VAL A 173 -16.26 16.04 -5.40
C VAL A 173 -15.60 17.04 -4.44
N GLY A 174 -16.42 17.82 -3.71
CA GLY A 174 -15.97 18.77 -2.70
C GLY A 174 -15.27 18.14 -1.48
N ASP A 175 -15.51 16.85 -1.21
CA ASP A 175 -14.86 16.16 -0.09
C ASP A 175 -13.43 15.73 -0.39
N ILE A 176 -13.11 15.47 -1.67
CA ILE A 176 -11.77 15.14 -2.13
C ILE A 176 -10.87 16.39 -1.97
N PRO A 177 -9.67 16.26 -1.37
CA PRO A 177 -8.76 17.38 -1.16
C PRO A 177 -8.51 18.17 -2.45
N GLU A 178 -8.65 19.50 -2.38
CA GLU A 178 -8.49 20.36 -3.55
C GLU A 178 -7.10 20.19 -4.19
N SER A 179 -6.07 20.02 -3.36
CA SER A 179 -4.68 19.84 -3.78
C SER A 179 -4.44 18.62 -4.67
N CYS A 180 -5.29 17.60 -4.61
CA CYS A 180 -5.12 16.38 -5.40
C CYS A 180 -6.35 15.92 -6.17
N ARG A 181 -7.46 16.66 -6.10
CA ARG A 181 -8.76 16.26 -6.65
C ARG A 181 -8.71 15.90 -8.13
N ASP A 182 -8.33 16.83 -8.99
CA ASP A 182 -8.44 16.64 -10.44
C ASP A 182 -7.50 15.54 -10.93
N ALA A 183 -6.27 15.51 -10.40
CA ALA A 183 -5.28 14.48 -10.71
C ALA A 183 -5.75 13.08 -10.29
N LEU A 184 -6.35 12.94 -9.10
CA LEU A 184 -6.83 11.65 -8.62
C LEU A 184 -8.10 11.19 -9.35
N LEU A 185 -8.99 12.10 -9.74
CA LEU A 185 -10.18 11.76 -10.53
C LEU A 185 -9.78 11.22 -11.92
N GLU A 186 -8.89 11.92 -12.63
CA GLU A 186 -8.37 11.46 -13.93
C GLU A 186 -7.66 10.11 -13.78
N TYR A 187 -6.75 9.99 -12.82
CA TYR A 187 -6.00 8.75 -12.58
C TYR A 187 -6.92 7.57 -12.25
N THR A 188 -7.93 7.79 -11.41
CA THR A 188 -8.91 6.75 -11.04
C THR A 188 -9.68 6.25 -12.26
N GLU A 189 -10.07 7.15 -13.18
CA GLU A 189 -10.74 6.76 -14.42
C GLU A 189 -9.83 5.88 -15.31
N GLN A 190 -8.56 6.26 -15.45
CA GLN A 190 -7.60 5.49 -16.25
C GLN A 190 -7.33 4.11 -15.64
N VAL A 191 -7.13 4.05 -14.33
CA VAL A 191 -6.91 2.78 -13.61
C VAL A 191 -8.18 1.93 -13.59
N ASN A 192 -9.38 2.51 -13.60
CA ASN A 192 -10.62 1.76 -13.74
C ASN A 192 -10.67 0.99 -15.07
N LYS A 193 -10.26 1.65 -16.17
CA LYS A 193 -10.17 1.02 -17.50
C LYS A 193 -9.16 -0.13 -17.50
N LEU A 194 -7.98 0.09 -16.91
CA LEU A 194 -6.98 -0.96 -16.74
C LEU A 194 -7.51 -2.12 -15.88
N GLY A 195 -8.19 -1.83 -14.78
CA GLY A 195 -8.79 -2.83 -13.90
C GLY A 195 -9.74 -3.75 -14.66
N LYS A 196 -10.61 -3.20 -15.52
CA LYS A 196 -11.51 -3.99 -16.38
C LYS A 196 -10.74 -4.92 -17.32
N THR A 197 -9.70 -4.42 -17.98
CA THR A 197 -8.83 -5.26 -18.82
C THR A 197 -8.18 -6.38 -18.02
N LEU A 198 -7.71 -6.10 -16.80
CA LEU A 198 -7.13 -7.12 -15.93
C LEU A 198 -8.16 -8.18 -15.50
N PHE A 199 -9.39 -7.78 -15.17
CA PHE A 199 -10.48 -8.73 -14.87
C PHE A 199 -10.84 -9.62 -16.08
N GLU A 200 -10.82 -9.07 -17.30
CA GLU A 200 -11.03 -9.86 -18.53
C GLU A 200 -9.92 -10.91 -18.71
N LEU A 201 -8.66 -10.48 -18.59
CA LEU A 201 -7.49 -11.36 -18.68
C LEU A 201 -7.51 -12.45 -17.60
N LEU A 202 -7.89 -12.10 -16.37
CA LEU A 202 -8.01 -13.07 -15.27
C LEU A 202 -9.13 -14.08 -15.52
N SER A 203 -10.27 -13.64 -16.07
CA SER A 203 -11.36 -14.55 -16.45
C SER A 203 -10.89 -15.56 -17.51
N GLU A 204 -10.17 -15.11 -18.54
CA GLU A 204 -9.58 -15.99 -19.56
C GLU A 204 -8.47 -16.89 -18.99
N ALA A 205 -7.68 -16.37 -18.06
CA ALA A 205 -6.67 -17.13 -17.31
C ALA A 205 -7.30 -18.21 -16.42
N LEU A 206 -8.59 -18.15 -16.12
CA LEU A 206 -9.35 -19.23 -15.48
C LEU A 206 -9.99 -20.19 -16.51
N GLY A 207 -9.86 -19.92 -17.81
CA GLY A 207 -10.51 -20.68 -18.88
C GLY A 207 -12.00 -20.33 -19.05
N LEU A 208 -12.41 -19.16 -18.57
CA LEU A 208 -13.77 -18.66 -18.64
C LEU A 208 -13.91 -17.62 -19.77
N LYS A 209 -15.13 -17.15 -19.99
CA LYS A 209 -15.36 -16.02 -20.91
C LYS A 209 -14.71 -14.75 -20.33
N PRO A 210 -14.18 -13.84 -21.17
CA PRO A 210 -13.57 -12.60 -20.68
C PRO A 210 -14.49 -11.79 -19.75
N SER A 211 -15.80 -11.77 -20.01
CA SER A 211 -16.77 -11.03 -19.21
C SER A 211 -17.14 -11.65 -17.87
N TYR A 212 -16.64 -12.85 -17.54
CA TYR A 212 -17.17 -13.65 -16.43
C TYR A 212 -17.10 -12.93 -15.07
N LEU A 213 -15.94 -12.39 -14.67
CA LEU A 213 -15.79 -11.72 -13.38
C LEU A 213 -16.58 -10.40 -13.31
N THR A 214 -16.69 -9.66 -14.41
CA THR A 214 -17.54 -8.47 -14.49
C THR A 214 -19.03 -8.81 -14.44
N GLU A 215 -19.46 -9.92 -15.05
CA GLU A 215 -20.85 -10.43 -14.93
C GLU A 215 -21.20 -10.86 -13.50
N LEU A 216 -20.20 -11.21 -12.69
CA LEU A 216 -20.32 -11.47 -11.25
C LEU A 216 -20.19 -10.20 -10.38
N GLU A 217 -20.09 -9.02 -11.00
CA GLU A 217 -19.94 -7.74 -10.31
C GLU A 217 -18.65 -7.63 -9.46
N CYS A 218 -17.61 -8.41 -9.77
CA CYS A 218 -16.34 -8.39 -9.03
C CYS A 218 -15.56 -7.07 -9.20
N ASP A 219 -15.89 -6.26 -10.21
CA ASP A 219 -15.21 -5.02 -10.59
C ASP A 219 -15.96 -3.74 -10.17
N GLN A 220 -17.01 -3.86 -9.36
CA GLN A 220 -17.85 -2.71 -8.96
C GLN A 220 -17.23 -1.84 -7.85
N GLY A 221 -16.27 -2.39 -7.10
CA GLY A 221 -15.57 -1.68 -6.04
C GLY A 221 -14.29 -1.03 -6.54
N GLN A 222 -14.07 0.24 -6.20
CA GLN A 222 -12.80 0.91 -6.44
C GLN A 222 -12.45 1.80 -5.25
N ILE A 223 -11.31 1.49 -4.63
CA ILE A 223 -10.78 2.23 -3.49
C ILE A 223 -9.37 2.68 -3.86
N LEU A 224 -9.12 3.98 -3.72
CA LEU A 224 -7.80 4.55 -3.85
C LEU A 224 -7.18 4.70 -2.46
N ILE A 225 -6.00 4.11 -2.28
CA ILE A 225 -5.23 4.16 -1.03
C ILE A 225 -3.90 4.86 -1.32
N CYS A 226 -3.83 6.15 -0.96
CA CYS A 226 -2.68 7.00 -1.18
C CYS A 226 -1.76 6.97 0.05
N HIS A 227 -0.89 5.95 0.11
CA HIS A 227 0.09 5.81 1.17
C HIS A 227 1.25 6.82 1.02
N TYR A 228 1.74 7.29 2.15
CA TYR A 228 2.97 8.06 2.26
C TYR A 228 3.82 7.51 3.40
N TYR A 229 5.10 7.25 3.11
CA TYR A 229 6.07 6.68 4.03
C TYR A 229 7.16 7.72 4.32
N PRO A 230 7.01 8.56 5.37
CA PRO A 230 8.02 9.55 5.72
C PRO A 230 9.37 8.89 6.05
N PRO A 231 10.50 9.59 5.84
CA PRO A 231 11.81 9.09 6.29
C PRO A 231 11.79 8.67 7.76
N CYS A 232 12.27 7.46 8.05
CA CYS A 232 12.33 6.91 9.40
C CYS A 232 13.74 7.05 9.97
N PRO A 233 13.93 7.62 11.19
CA PRO A 233 15.25 7.77 11.78
C PRO A 233 15.86 6.45 12.29
N GLN A 234 15.03 5.43 12.50
CA GLN A 234 15.45 4.09 12.94
C GLN A 234 14.66 3.04 12.14
N PRO A 235 14.92 2.91 10.82
CA PRO A 235 14.15 2.04 9.93
C PRO A 235 14.19 0.57 10.35
N GLU A 236 15.25 0.12 11.02
CA GLU A 236 15.41 -1.23 11.57
C GLU A 236 14.44 -1.54 12.73
N LEU A 237 13.75 -0.54 13.27
CA LEU A 237 12.77 -0.70 14.35
C LEU A 237 11.33 -0.52 13.87
N ALA A 238 11.10 -0.08 12.65
CA ALA A 238 9.77 0.30 12.17
C ALA A 238 9.41 -0.47 10.89
N ILE A 239 8.12 -0.49 10.57
CA ILE A 239 7.65 -1.08 9.32
C ILE A 239 6.67 -0.13 8.63
N GLY A 240 6.82 0.03 7.32
CA GLY A 240 5.94 0.88 6.51
C GLY A 240 4.52 0.32 6.42
N THR A 241 4.39 -0.99 6.21
CA THR A 241 3.11 -1.71 6.23
C THR A 241 3.34 -3.10 6.83
N SER A 242 2.53 -3.49 7.82
CA SER A 242 2.60 -4.84 8.42
C SER A 242 2.34 -5.95 7.39
N ARG A 243 2.84 -7.16 7.65
CA ARG A 243 2.49 -8.36 6.86
C ARG A 243 0.97 -8.53 6.78
N HIS A 244 0.45 -8.65 5.57
CA HIS A 244 -0.97 -8.89 5.29
C HIS A 244 -1.15 -9.56 3.92
N SER A 245 -2.37 -10.00 3.65
CA SER A 245 -2.92 -10.23 2.31
C SER A 245 -3.98 -9.16 2.02
N ASP A 246 -4.25 -8.91 0.74
CA ASP A 246 -5.28 -7.97 0.34
C ASP A 246 -6.64 -8.66 0.31
N ALA A 247 -7.60 -8.16 1.07
CA ALA A 247 -8.94 -8.74 1.16
C ALA A 247 -9.82 -8.54 -0.10
N GLY A 248 -9.32 -7.87 -1.15
CA GLY A 248 -10.06 -7.59 -2.38
C GLY A 248 -9.97 -8.69 -3.43
N PHE A 249 -10.33 -8.37 -4.67
CA PHE A 249 -10.09 -9.26 -5.82
C PHE A 249 -8.69 -9.05 -6.42
N LEU A 250 -8.31 -7.79 -6.58
CA LEU A 250 -7.11 -7.37 -7.28
C LEU A 250 -6.66 -6.02 -6.76
N THR A 251 -5.35 -5.84 -6.61
CA THR A 251 -4.73 -4.54 -6.34
C THR A 251 -3.89 -4.14 -7.55
N VAL A 252 -3.97 -2.86 -7.92
CA VAL A 252 -3.11 -2.22 -8.94
C VAL A 252 -2.30 -1.13 -8.25
N LEU A 253 -1.02 -1.39 -8.04
CA LEU A 253 -0.12 -0.54 -7.27
C LEU A 253 0.82 0.25 -8.20
N LEU A 254 0.75 1.56 -8.07
CA LEU A 254 1.78 2.48 -8.56
C LEU A 254 2.74 2.78 -7.42
N GLN A 255 4.04 2.59 -7.66
CA GLN A 255 5.10 2.91 -6.71
C GLN A 255 6.02 4.00 -7.27
N ASP A 256 6.76 4.66 -6.39
CA ASP A 256 7.84 5.56 -6.78
C ASP A 256 9.15 4.78 -7.07
N GLU A 257 10.22 5.52 -7.36
CA GLU A 257 11.53 4.94 -7.67
C GLU A 257 12.30 4.43 -6.43
N VAL A 258 11.81 4.71 -5.22
CA VAL A 258 12.46 4.26 -3.97
C VAL A 258 12.13 2.79 -3.71
N GLY A 259 10.90 2.37 -4.00
CA GLY A 259 10.42 1.01 -3.78
C GLY A 259 10.16 0.71 -2.30
N GLY A 260 10.53 -0.48 -1.86
CA GLY A 260 10.30 -0.96 -0.49
C GLY A 260 9.14 -1.95 -0.34
N LEU A 261 8.48 -2.33 -1.45
CA LEU A 261 7.60 -3.48 -1.45
C LEU A 261 8.41 -4.76 -1.33
N GLN A 262 7.99 -5.61 -0.39
CA GLN A 262 8.46 -6.98 -0.27
C GLN A 262 7.27 -7.92 -0.39
N ILE A 263 7.44 -9.04 -1.09
CA ILE A 263 6.43 -10.10 -1.18
C ILE A 263 6.93 -11.36 -0.49
N PHE A 264 6.02 -12.14 0.07
CA PHE A 264 6.36 -13.42 0.68
C PHE A 264 6.13 -14.54 -0.34
N ASN A 265 7.22 -15.14 -0.85
CA ASN A 265 7.18 -16.20 -1.86
C ASN A 265 8.16 -17.31 -1.47
N GLU A 266 7.76 -18.57 -1.59
CA GLU A 266 8.61 -19.74 -1.25
C GLU A 266 9.27 -19.65 0.14
N ASP A 267 8.47 -19.29 1.16
CA ASP A 267 8.90 -19.15 2.57
C ASP A 267 9.99 -18.08 2.82
N ARG A 268 10.17 -17.14 1.90
CA ARG A 268 11.10 -16.01 2.04
C ARG A 268 10.45 -14.70 1.60
N TRP A 269 10.98 -13.60 2.11
CA TRP A 269 10.65 -12.28 1.60
C TRP A 269 11.56 -11.94 0.41
N VAL A 270 10.95 -11.36 -0.63
CA VAL A 270 11.64 -10.97 -1.86
C VAL A 270 11.31 -9.51 -2.14
N ASP A 271 12.34 -8.69 -2.34
CA ASP A 271 12.19 -7.31 -2.74
C ASP A 271 11.64 -7.22 -4.17
N VAL A 272 10.65 -6.35 -4.38
CA VAL A 272 10.13 -6.05 -5.71
C VAL A 272 10.81 -4.78 -6.22
N THR A 273 11.68 -4.93 -7.22
CA THR A 273 12.34 -3.78 -7.85
C THR A 273 11.34 -2.95 -8.65
N PRO A 274 11.29 -1.62 -8.45
CA PRO A 274 10.47 -0.74 -9.26
C PRO A 274 10.85 -0.79 -10.74
N THR A 275 9.87 -1.08 -11.61
CA THR A 275 10.02 -0.93 -13.06
C THR A 275 9.41 0.41 -13.49
N PRO A 276 10.18 1.32 -14.12
CA PRO A 276 9.66 2.61 -14.56
C PRO A 276 8.44 2.46 -15.48
N GLY A 277 7.39 3.22 -15.16
CA GLY A 277 6.16 3.22 -15.96
C GLY A 277 5.35 1.92 -15.89
N ALA A 278 5.60 1.04 -14.93
CA ALA A 278 4.82 -0.18 -14.71
C ALA A 278 3.91 -0.06 -13.49
N PHE A 279 2.81 -0.80 -13.50
CA PHE A 279 2.06 -1.11 -12.28
C PHE A 279 2.45 -2.49 -11.77
N ILE A 280 2.49 -2.66 -10.45
CA ILE A 280 2.44 -3.97 -9.84
C ILE A 280 0.98 -4.37 -9.68
N VAL A 281 0.67 -5.62 -9.97
CA VAL A 281 -0.64 -6.21 -9.81
C VAL A 281 -0.52 -7.41 -8.88
N ASN A 282 -1.42 -7.52 -7.90
CA ASN A 282 -1.50 -8.71 -7.05
C ASN A 282 -2.93 -9.19 -6.83
N ILE A 283 -3.05 -10.51 -6.72
CA ILE A 283 -4.30 -11.21 -6.47
C ILE A 283 -4.69 -11.04 -5.00
N GLY A 284 -5.96 -10.73 -4.75
CA GLY A 284 -6.51 -10.65 -3.40
C GLY A 284 -7.32 -11.89 -3.01
N ASP A 285 -7.64 -11.98 -1.72
CA ASP A 285 -8.26 -13.14 -1.08
C ASP A 285 -9.60 -13.53 -1.72
N LEU A 286 -10.43 -12.56 -2.13
CA LEU A 286 -11.73 -12.86 -2.74
C LEU A 286 -11.59 -13.55 -4.10
N LEU A 287 -10.59 -13.15 -4.90
CA LEU A 287 -10.35 -13.81 -6.19
C LEU A 287 -9.80 -15.22 -6.00
N GLN A 288 -8.97 -15.42 -4.96
CA GLN A 288 -8.49 -16.75 -4.58
C GLN A 288 -9.64 -17.67 -4.16
N GLU A 289 -10.65 -17.15 -3.44
CA GLU A 289 -11.85 -17.91 -3.07
C GLU A 289 -12.79 -18.18 -4.26
N CYS A 290 -12.80 -17.34 -5.29
CA CYS A 290 -13.61 -17.53 -6.50
C CYS A 290 -13.10 -18.66 -7.42
N GLY A 291 -11.90 -19.21 -7.23
CA GLY A 291 -11.32 -20.12 -8.23
C GLY A 291 -10.06 -20.90 -7.87
N ALA A 292 -10.07 -21.68 -6.78
CA ALA A 292 -9.18 -22.84 -6.60
C ALA A 292 -9.93 -24.08 -6.14
#